data_AF-A0A915YLP8-F1
#
_entry.id   AF-A0A915YLP8-F1
#
_cell.length_a   1.000
_cell.length_b   1.000
_cell.length_c   1.000
_cell.angle_alpha   90.00
_cell.angle_beta   90.00
_cell.angle_gamma   90.00
#
_symmetry.space_group_name_H-M   'P 1'
#
loop_
_entity.id
_entity.type
_entity.pdbx_description
1 polymer ?
#
loop_
_entity_poly.entity_id
_entity_poly.type
_entity_poly.pdbx_seq_one_letter_code
_entity_poly.pdbx_strand_id
1 'polypeptide(L)'
;MNKGLKINYLNSFLHLYFYILEDKINSTQNELNSIKFQSEEANTDEFVKRYFKEYILKNPTIKGTNLKSLCINIDSNPITIKIDRFNTFQVINVFLPAELDETKKKKISETKNAVYTSPDLYLEISDGETSYFESLELKSTKNNNIPGSSVQQVAPFEWVIFVKRSEKKTIVSTGHYINSITEKLPFPDRSPRPQIGFNTLQQWNKKNRAVKNNILFINYDSSQNQSKIKLLADWQDYLASEWLNIVQSNKAQKNEKWFNNALRKFALKFLEYTETLSTEEKQKLTDTLNSLIK
;
A
#
# COMPACT_ATOMS: atom_id res chain seq x y z
N MET A 1 -11.07 -14.16 -25.14
CA MET A 1 -10.02 -15.17 -24.89
C MET A 1 -9.55 -15.02 -23.44
N ASN A 2 -9.92 -15.97 -22.57
CA ASN A 2 -9.47 -16.01 -21.17
C ASN A 2 -7.95 -16.26 -21.16
N LYS A 3 -7.14 -15.22 -20.95
CA LYS A 3 -5.79 -15.40 -20.44
C LYS A 3 -5.96 -16.00 -19.05
N GLY A 4 -5.79 -17.31 -18.91
CA GLY A 4 -5.84 -17.98 -17.62
C GLY A 4 -4.93 -17.23 -16.64
N LEU A 5 -5.47 -16.86 -15.48
CA LEU A 5 -4.71 -16.23 -14.40
C LEU A 5 -3.51 -17.11 -14.09
N LYS A 6 -2.31 -16.67 -14.48
CA LYS A 6 -1.06 -17.38 -14.17
C LYS A 6 -0.87 -17.27 -12.66
N ILE A 7 -0.79 -18.42 -11.99
CA ILE A 7 -0.56 -18.48 -10.55
C ILE A 7 0.81 -17.89 -10.25
N ASN A 8 0.84 -16.82 -9.44
CA ASN A 8 2.07 -16.31 -8.84
C ASN A 8 2.29 -17.04 -7.50
N TYR A 9 3.16 -18.05 -7.51
CA TYR A 9 3.44 -18.86 -6.32
C TYR A 9 4.16 -18.06 -5.22
N LEU A 10 5.05 -17.14 -5.57
CA LEU A 10 5.71 -16.27 -4.59
C LEU A 10 4.68 -15.42 -3.83
N ASN A 11 3.80 -14.72 -4.55
CA ASN A 11 2.78 -13.90 -3.91
C ASN A 11 1.79 -14.75 -3.10
N SER A 12 1.48 -15.96 -3.57
CA SER A 12 0.64 -16.93 -2.84
C SER A 12 1.31 -17.39 -1.54
N PHE A 13 2.62 -17.64 -1.57
CA PHE A 13 3.41 -17.95 -0.37
C PHE A 13 3.39 -16.77 0.60
N LEU A 14 3.62 -15.54 0.14
CA LEU A 14 3.61 -14.34 0.99
C LEU A 14 2.25 -14.10 1.66
N HIS A 15 1.16 -14.38 0.94
CA HIS A 15 -0.19 -14.35 1.51
C HIS A 15 -0.36 -15.29 2.70
N LEU A 16 0.11 -16.53 2.58
CA LEU A 16 0.11 -17.48 3.68
C LEU A 16 1.07 -17.07 4.79
N TYR A 17 2.30 -16.68 4.41
CA TYR A 17 3.38 -16.32 5.31
C TYR A 17 2.98 -15.17 6.23
N PHE A 18 2.53 -14.04 5.67
CA PHE A 18 2.16 -12.88 6.46
C PHE A 18 0.89 -13.09 7.28
N TYR A 19 -0.07 -13.89 6.81
CA TYR A 19 -1.21 -14.29 7.62
C TYR A 19 -0.77 -15.08 8.87
N ILE A 20 0.09 -16.08 8.69
CA ILE A 20 0.62 -16.90 9.79
C ILE A 20 1.49 -16.07 10.72
N LEU A 21 2.32 -15.18 10.18
CA LEU A 21 3.17 -14.27 10.95
C LEU A 21 2.32 -13.33 11.82
N GLU A 22 1.28 -12.72 11.24
CA GLU A 22 0.31 -11.87 11.93
C GLU A 22 -0.37 -12.61 13.08
N ASP A 23 -0.88 -13.81 12.81
CA ASP A 23 -1.56 -14.64 13.81
C ASP A 23 -0.63 -15.02 14.97
N LYS A 24 0.60 -15.50 14.67
CA LYS A 24 1.61 -15.84 15.68
C LYS A 24 1.95 -14.64 16.56
N ILE A 25 2.24 -13.47 15.97
CA ILE A 25 2.62 -12.28 16.74
C ILE A 25 1.45 -11.80 17.62
N ASN A 26 0.21 -11.87 17.12
CA ASN A 26 -0.94 -11.39 17.88
C ASN A 26 -1.43 -12.33 18.99
N SER A 27 -1.12 -13.63 18.87
CA SER A 27 -1.55 -14.71 19.79
C SER A 27 -0.50 -15.08 20.82
N THR A 28 0.78 -14.84 20.57
CA THR A 28 1.88 -15.17 21.50
C THR A 28 2.36 -13.94 22.26
N GLN A 29 2.82 -14.15 23.50
CA GLN A 29 3.56 -13.13 24.22
C GLN A 29 4.91 -12.91 23.53
N ASN A 30 5.23 -11.66 23.23
CA ASN A 30 6.46 -11.29 22.55
C ASN A 30 7.00 -9.94 23.06
N GLU A 31 8.22 -9.64 22.68
CA GLU A 31 8.97 -8.46 23.13
C GLU A 31 8.58 -7.17 22.39
N LEU A 32 7.60 -7.21 21.48
CA LEU A 32 7.22 -6.05 20.68
C LEU A 32 6.68 -4.89 21.54
N ASN A 33 6.07 -5.21 22.70
CA ASN A 33 5.61 -4.23 23.69
C ASN A 33 6.76 -3.50 24.40
N SER A 34 7.91 -4.15 24.58
CA SER A 34 9.07 -3.58 25.28
C SER A 34 10.01 -2.78 24.37
N ILE A 35 9.81 -2.83 23.05
CA ILE A 35 10.65 -2.12 22.10
C ILE A 35 10.40 -0.61 22.17
N LYS A 36 11.48 0.17 22.35
CA LYS A 36 11.44 1.63 22.36
C LYS A 36 10.77 2.17 21.09
N PHE A 37 9.82 3.07 21.28
CA PHE A 37 9.17 3.81 20.20
C PHE A 37 9.90 5.15 20.02
N GLN A 38 10.42 5.44 18.83
CA GLN A 38 10.88 6.78 18.48
C GLN A 38 9.82 7.40 17.57
N SER A 39 9.09 8.39 18.10
CA SER A 39 7.85 8.88 17.49
C SER A 39 8.00 10.13 16.63
N GLU A 40 9.22 10.62 16.41
CA GLU A 40 9.40 11.94 15.81
C GLU A 40 9.68 11.91 14.32
N GLU A 41 10.20 10.81 13.77
CA GLU A 41 10.37 10.65 12.32
C GLU A 41 9.93 9.26 11.84
N ALA A 42 9.23 9.20 10.70
CA ALA A 42 8.81 7.96 10.05
C ALA A 42 9.99 7.00 9.71
N ASN A 43 11.23 7.49 9.81
CA ASN A 43 12.47 6.73 9.57
C ASN A 43 13.10 6.14 10.86
N THR A 44 12.59 6.49 12.05
CA THR A 44 13.25 6.19 13.35
C THR A 44 12.84 4.88 14.03
N ASP A 45 12.07 4.04 13.36
CA ASP A 45 11.66 2.72 13.87
C ASP A 45 12.74 1.64 13.72
N GLU A 46 14.02 1.99 13.85
CA GLU A 46 15.15 1.07 13.68
C GLU A 46 15.03 -0.16 14.59
N PHE A 47 14.61 0.03 15.84
CA PHE A 47 14.39 -1.08 16.78
C PHE A 47 13.25 -2.01 16.34
N VAL A 48 12.19 -1.45 15.74
CA VAL A 48 11.07 -2.24 15.20
C VAL A 48 11.54 -3.02 13.97
N LYS A 49 12.32 -2.39 13.08
CA LYS A 49 12.92 -3.04 11.91
C LYS A 49 13.82 -4.20 12.32
N ARG A 50 14.73 -3.98 13.27
CA ARG A 50 15.60 -5.03 13.84
C ARG A 50 14.79 -6.17 14.44
N TYR A 51 13.74 -5.87 15.22
CA TYR A 51 12.88 -6.92 15.76
C TYR A 51 12.21 -7.76 14.67
N PHE A 52 11.61 -7.13 13.66
CA PHE A 52 10.96 -7.89 12.59
C PHE A 52 11.95 -8.68 11.75
N LYS A 53 13.16 -8.16 11.51
CA LYS A 53 14.26 -8.93 10.90
C LYS A 53 14.52 -10.21 11.69
N GLU A 54 14.79 -10.11 12.99
CA GLU A 54 15.08 -11.28 13.84
C GLU A 54 13.87 -12.22 13.93
N TYR A 55 12.67 -11.68 14.06
CA TYR A 55 11.45 -12.47 14.20
C TYR A 55 11.12 -13.27 12.93
N ILE A 56 11.28 -12.65 11.75
CA ILE A 56 11.10 -13.29 10.44
C ILE A 56 12.15 -14.38 10.22
N LEU A 57 13.42 -14.11 10.54
CA LEU A 57 14.50 -15.11 10.43
C LEU A 57 14.31 -16.31 11.37
N LYS A 58 13.73 -16.11 12.56
CA LYS A 58 13.34 -17.19 13.48
C LYS A 58 12.09 -17.95 13.02
N ASN A 59 11.28 -17.36 12.14
CA ASN A 59 10.07 -17.95 11.59
C ASN A 59 10.10 -17.93 10.04
N PRO A 60 11.08 -18.57 9.39
CA PRO A 60 11.35 -18.35 7.97
C PRO A 60 10.35 -19.06 7.05
N THR A 61 9.59 -20.03 7.57
CA THR A 61 8.70 -20.89 6.77
C THR A 61 7.27 -20.85 7.30
N ILE A 62 6.35 -21.38 6.49
CA ILE A 62 4.96 -21.63 6.92
C ILE A 62 4.77 -23.01 7.57
N LYS A 63 5.84 -23.78 7.81
CA LYS A 63 5.76 -25.11 8.40
C LYS A 63 5.13 -25.05 9.80
N GLY A 64 4.36 -26.09 10.14
CA GLY A 64 3.60 -26.16 11.40
C GLY A 64 2.26 -25.44 11.37
N THR A 65 1.83 -24.89 10.23
CA THR A 65 0.45 -24.40 10.07
C THR A 65 -0.55 -25.55 9.95
N ASN A 66 -1.76 -25.36 10.50
CA ASN A 66 -2.88 -26.30 10.35
C ASN A 66 -3.64 -26.11 9.03
N LEU A 67 -3.27 -25.12 8.23
CA LEU A 67 -3.89 -24.84 6.93
C LEU A 67 -3.56 -25.96 5.92
N LYS A 68 -4.56 -26.36 5.13
CA LYS A 68 -4.47 -27.36 4.07
C LYS A 68 -4.33 -26.74 2.68
N SER A 69 -4.95 -25.58 2.48
CA SER A 69 -4.94 -24.86 1.19
C SER A 69 -5.06 -23.34 1.37
N LEU A 70 -4.64 -22.62 0.33
CA LEU A 70 -4.95 -21.21 0.09
C LEU A 70 -5.98 -21.13 -1.05
N CYS A 71 -7.03 -20.33 -0.88
CA CYS A 71 -7.98 -19.98 -1.93
C CYS A 71 -7.91 -18.47 -2.17
N ILE A 72 -7.42 -18.06 -3.34
CA ILE A 72 -7.39 -16.65 -3.78
C ILE A 72 -8.53 -16.46 -4.77
N ASN A 73 -9.48 -15.59 -4.44
CA ASN A 73 -10.58 -15.23 -5.30
C ASN A 73 -10.38 -13.81 -5.81
N ILE A 74 -10.19 -13.64 -7.11
CA ILE A 74 -10.04 -12.33 -7.75
C ILE A 74 -11.24 -12.12 -8.67
N ASP A 75 -12.08 -11.14 -8.36
CA ASP A 75 -13.25 -10.78 -9.18
C ASP A 75 -14.14 -11.98 -9.52
N SER A 76 -14.44 -12.81 -8.51
CA SER A 76 -15.22 -14.05 -8.61
C SER A 76 -14.55 -15.20 -9.37
N ASN A 77 -13.23 -15.14 -9.57
CA ASN A 77 -12.43 -16.23 -10.14
C ASN A 77 -11.56 -16.87 -9.03
N PRO A 78 -12.05 -17.92 -8.34
CA PRO A 78 -11.30 -18.59 -7.29
C PRO A 78 -10.21 -19.51 -7.83
N ILE A 79 -9.04 -19.45 -7.22
CA ILE A 79 -7.89 -20.33 -7.45
C ILE A 79 -7.52 -20.97 -6.10
N THR A 80 -7.53 -22.30 -6.03
CA THR A 80 -7.14 -23.04 -4.83
C THR A 80 -5.80 -23.73 -5.01
N ILE A 81 -4.90 -23.53 -4.06
CA ILE A 81 -3.53 -24.05 -4.06
C ILE A 81 -3.32 -24.84 -2.77
N LYS A 82 -2.85 -26.08 -2.86
CA LYS A 82 -2.50 -26.91 -1.70
C LYS A 82 -1.25 -26.35 -1.01
N ILE A 83 -1.24 -26.37 0.32
CA ILE A 83 -0.12 -25.89 1.14
C ILE A 83 1.20 -26.59 0.79
N ASP A 84 1.17 -27.88 0.45
CA ASP A 84 2.37 -28.65 0.12
C ASP A 84 3.21 -28.05 -1.01
N ARG A 85 2.60 -27.25 -1.89
CA ARG A 85 3.30 -26.50 -2.95
C ARG A 85 4.28 -25.47 -2.42
N PHE A 86 4.17 -25.08 -1.15
CA PHE A 86 5.00 -24.06 -0.51
C PHE A 86 5.99 -24.65 0.50
N ASN A 87 6.16 -25.98 0.56
CA ASN A 87 7.04 -26.64 1.54
C ASN A 87 8.52 -26.30 1.37
N THR A 88 8.93 -25.91 0.16
CA THR A 88 10.28 -25.48 -0.19
C THR A 88 10.46 -23.97 -0.04
N PHE A 89 9.37 -23.20 0.05
CA PHE A 89 9.44 -21.75 0.22
C PHE A 89 9.89 -21.37 1.62
N GLN A 90 10.86 -20.46 1.70
CA GLN A 90 11.35 -19.91 2.95
C GLN A 90 11.99 -18.53 2.76
N VAL A 91 11.86 -17.67 3.76
CA VAL A 91 12.66 -16.44 3.88
C VAL A 91 14.06 -16.85 4.35
N ILE A 92 15.06 -16.66 3.49
CA ILE A 92 16.45 -17.02 3.80
C ILE A 92 17.25 -15.86 4.39
N ASN A 93 16.87 -14.62 4.08
CA ASN A 93 17.51 -13.45 4.62
C ASN A 93 16.54 -12.26 4.74
N VAL A 94 16.88 -11.32 5.63
CA VAL A 94 16.16 -10.06 5.81
C VAL A 94 17.19 -8.94 5.95
N PHE A 95 17.21 -8.02 4.99
CA PHE A 95 18.11 -6.88 4.99
C PHE A 95 17.40 -5.64 5.54
N LEU A 96 18.10 -4.92 6.41
CA LEU A 96 17.78 -3.55 6.80
C LEU A 96 18.27 -2.56 5.74
N PRO A 97 17.75 -1.32 5.70
CA PRO A 97 18.22 -0.28 4.77
C PRO A 97 19.74 -0.12 4.70
N ALA A 98 20.40 -0.16 5.86
CA ALA A 98 21.85 0.01 6.00
C ALA A 98 22.66 -1.20 5.49
N GLU A 99 22.03 -2.34 5.26
CA GLU A 99 22.67 -3.60 4.85
C GLU A 99 22.53 -3.86 3.34
N LEU A 100 21.86 -2.95 2.62
CA LEU A 100 21.70 -3.04 1.17
C LEU A 100 22.97 -2.56 0.46
N ASP A 101 23.60 -3.44 -0.31
CA ASP A 101 24.66 -3.08 -1.25
C ASP A 101 24.09 -2.39 -2.51
N GLU A 102 24.96 -1.73 -3.28
CA GLU A 102 24.57 -1.00 -4.49
C GLU A 102 23.86 -1.88 -5.53
N THR A 103 24.21 -3.17 -5.63
CA THR A 103 23.55 -4.11 -6.54
C THR A 103 22.10 -4.34 -6.14
N LYS A 104 21.82 -4.52 -4.84
CA LYS A 104 20.47 -4.67 -4.31
C LYS A 104 19.67 -3.38 -4.45
N LYS A 105 20.28 -2.23 -4.16
CA LYS A 105 19.63 -0.91 -4.36
C LYS A 105 19.22 -0.72 -5.82
N LYS A 106 20.10 -1.07 -6.76
CA LYS A 106 19.81 -1.00 -8.19
C LYS A 106 18.63 -1.89 -8.58
N LYS A 107 18.60 -3.16 -8.14
CA LYS A 107 17.46 -4.07 -8.40
C LYS A 107 16.13 -3.51 -7.87
N ILE A 108 16.13 -2.91 -6.69
CA ILE A 108 14.93 -2.27 -6.11
C ILE A 108 14.49 -1.09 -7.00
N SER A 109 15.43 -0.25 -7.43
CA SER A 109 15.13 0.90 -8.30
C SER A 109 14.60 0.50 -9.68
N GLU A 110 15.05 -0.63 -10.23
CA GLU A 110 14.58 -1.15 -11.52
C GLU A 110 13.18 -1.76 -11.40
N THR A 111 12.82 -2.28 -10.22
CA THR A 111 11.53 -2.93 -9.98
C THR A 111 10.43 -1.94 -9.61
N LYS A 112 10.78 -0.85 -8.92
CA LYS A 112 9.86 0.23 -8.58
C LYS A 112 9.92 1.30 -9.68
N ASN A 113 8.83 1.50 -10.44
CA ASN A 113 8.65 2.62 -11.39
C ASN A 113 8.62 4.02 -10.70
N ALA A 114 9.12 4.12 -9.47
CA ALA A 114 9.07 5.25 -8.57
C ALA A 114 10.49 5.75 -8.29
N VAL A 115 10.62 6.96 -7.72
CA VAL A 115 11.90 7.43 -7.19
C VAL A 115 12.41 6.41 -6.18
N TYR A 116 13.65 5.94 -6.33
CA TYR A 116 14.23 4.92 -5.45
C TYR A 116 14.08 5.34 -3.97
N THR A 117 13.41 4.48 -3.20
CA THR A 117 13.33 4.57 -1.75
C THR A 117 13.83 3.26 -1.16
N SER A 118 14.68 3.37 -0.14
CA SER A 118 15.17 2.21 0.57
C SER A 118 14.01 1.60 1.38
N PRO A 119 13.68 0.32 1.18
CA PRO A 119 12.57 -0.32 1.88
C PRO A 119 12.91 -0.54 3.36
N ASP A 120 11.89 -0.58 4.21
CA ASP A 120 12.10 -0.78 5.65
C ASP A 120 12.68 -2.16 5.97
N LEU A 121 12.23 -3.20 5.25
CA LEU A 121 12.88 -4.51 5.17
C LEU A 121 12.94 -4.96 3.71
N TYR A 122 13.99 -5.71 3.37
CA TYR A 122 14.11 -6.37 2.07
C TYR A 122 14.30 -7.87 2.30
N LEU A 123 13.34 -8.67 1.86
CA LEU A 123 13.32 -10.11 2.06
C LEU A 123 14.00 -10.80 0.90
N GLU A 124 14.85 -11.78 1.22
CA GLU A 124 15.31 -12.77 0.26
C GLU A 124 14.56 -14.07 0.53
N ILE A 125 13.86 -14.58 -0.48
CA ILE A 125 12.96 -15.71 -0.38
C ILE A 125 13.42 -16.76 -1.38
N SER A 126 13.64 -17.99 -0.94
CA SER A 126 13.94 -19.11 -1.83
C SER A 126 12.73 -20.02 -1.94
N ASP A 127 12.46 -20.54 -3.14
CA ASP A 127 11.52 -21.66 -3.35
C ASP A 127 12.22 -23.03 -3.44
N GLY A 128 13.52 -23.09 -3.13
CA GLY A 128 14.38 -24.26 -3.27
C GLY A 128 15.18 -24.29 -4.57
N GLU A 129 14.78 -23.54 -5.60
CA GLU A 129 15.47 -23.49 -6.91
C GLU A 129 15.94 -22.07 -7.23
N THR A 130 15.06 -21.09 -7.02
CA THR A 130 15.26 -19.68 -7.35
C THR A 130 15.21 -18.83 -6.08
N SER A 131 15.94 -17.71 -6.08
CA SER A 131 15.84 -16.67 -5.05
C SER A 131 15.09 -15.46 -5.59
N TYR A 132 14.12 -15.00 -4.81
CA TYR A 132 13.27 -13.85 -5.05
C TYR A 132 13.59 -12.77 -4.02
N PHE A 133 13.30 -11.52 -4.39
CA PHE A 133 13.46 -10.41 -3.48
C PHE A 133 12.20 -9.58 -3.41
N GLU A 134 11.77 -9.27 -2.20
CA GLU A 134 10.51 -8.58 -1.94
C GLU A 134 10.73 -7.46 -0.92
N SER A 135 10.28 -6.26 -1.26
CA SER A 135 10.34 -5.12 -0.37
C SER A 135 9.15 -5.06 0.57
N LEU A 136 9.39 -4.57 1.79
CA LEU A 136 8.38 -4.47 2.82
C LEU A 136 8.50 -3.14 3.55
N GLU A 137 7.34 -2.53 3.76
CA GLU A 137 7.17 -1.30 4.53
C GLU A 137 6.75 -1.63 5.96
N LEU A 138 7.36 -0.96 6.92
CA LEU A 138 7.01 -1.03 8.34
C LEU A 138 6.37 0.28 8.75
N LYS A 139 5.14 0.18 9.25
CA LYS A 139 4.40 1.34 9.74
C LYS A 139 4.04 1.11 11.19
N SER A 140 4.15 2.14 12.01
CA SER A 140 3.81 2.05 13.42
C SER A 140 2.95 3.25 13.83
N THR A 141 2.05 3.03 14.80
CA THR A 141 1.22 4.10 15.34
C THR A 141 0.80 3.79 16.78
N LYS A 142 0.64 4.83 17.60
CA LYS A 142 -0.04 4.73 18.90
C LYS A 142 -1.58 4.80 18.76
N ASN A 143 -2.05 5.43 17.68
CA ASN A 143 -3.46 5.74 17.50
C ASN A 143 -4.08 4.88 16.39
N ASN A 144 -4.10 5.41 15.17
CA ASN A 144 -4.67 4.72 14.02
C ASN A 144 -4.08 5.26 12.73
N ASN A 145 -4.28 6.57 12.50
CA ASN A 145 -3.92 7.21 11.25
C ASN A 145 -2.54 7.86 11.36
N ILE A 146 -1.74 7.69 10.32
CA ILE A 146 -0.46 8.38 10.14
C ILE A 146 -0.35 8.87 8.70
N PRO A 147 0.47 9.89 8.42
CA PRO A 147 0.87 10.19 7.06
C PRO A 147 1.54 8.96 6.44
N GLY A 148 1.10 8.55 5.26
CA GLY A 148 1.76 7.52 4.48
C GLY A 148 3.05 8.01 3.83
N SER A 149 3.68 7.13 3.05
CA SER A 149 4.74 7.47 2.11
C SER A 149 4.19 8.36 0.98
N SER A 150 5.04 9.15 0.32
CA SER A 150 4.64 9.95 -0.84
C SER A 150 4.02 9.06 -1.92
N VAL A 151 2.96 9.53 -2.61
CA VAL A 151 2.37 8.79 -3.75
C VAL A 151 3.41 8.44 -4.81
N GLN A 152 4.43 9.27 -4.99
CA GLN A 152 5.53 9.05 -5.94
C GLN A 152 6.55 8.00 -5.51
N GLN A 153 6.49 7.54 -4.26
CA GLN A 153 7.49 6.65 -3.64
C GLN A 153 6.91 5.29 -3.26
N VAL A 154 5.60 5.12 -3.35
CA VAL A 154 4.92 3.92 -2.83
C VAL A 154 4.47 3.01 -3.96
N ALA A 155 4.79 1.73 -3.83
CA ALA A 155 4.21 0.70 -4.67
C ALA A 155 2.86 0.26 -4.04
N PRO A 156 1.72 0.34 -4.76
CA PRO A 156 0.40 0.05 -4.19
C PRO A 156 0.30 -1.35 -3.56
N PHE A 157 0.97 -2.32 -4.18
CA PHE A 157 0.96 -3.73 -3.79
C PHE A 157 2.18 -4.14 -2.97
N GLU A 158 2.99 -3.18 -2.51
CA GLU A 158 4.07 -3.45 -1.56
C GLU A 158 3.50 -3.99 -0.24
N TRP A 159 4.17 -4.97 0.34
CA TRP A 159 3.79 -5.55 1.60
C TRP A 159 4.03 -4.56 2.75
N VAL A 160 3.09 -4.53 3.68
CA VAL A 160 3.13 -3.71 4.89
C VAL A 160 2.97 -4.60 6.11
N ILE A 161 3.82 -4.38 7.10
CA ILE A 161 3.58 -4.76 8.49
C ILE A 161 3.22 -3.47 9.24
N PHE A 162 1.96 -3.37 9.68
CA PHE A 162 1.46 -2.23 10.44
C PHE A 162 1.34 -2.61 11.91
N VAL A 163 2.07 -1.92 12.78
CA VAL A 163 2.09 -2.11 14.22
C VAL A 163 1.26 -1.01 14.89
N LYS A 164 0.22 -1.40 15.62
CA LYS A 164 -0.52 -0.50 16.52
C LYS A 164 -0.14 -0.79 17.96
N ARG A 165 0.47 0.19 18.61
CA ARG A 165 0.86 0.12 20.02
C ARG A 165 -0.20 0.79 20.87
N SER A 166 -0.58 0.13 21.96
CA SER A 166 -1.36 0.73 23.03
C SER A 166 -0.71 0.39 24.36
N GLU A 167 -1.07 1.12 25.41
CA GLU A 167 -0.58 0.86 26.78
C GLU A 167 -0.83 -0.59 27.23
N LYS A 168 -1.89 -1.22 26.72
CA LYS A 168 -2.32 -2.57 27.13
C LYS A 168 -1.79 -3.68 26.22
N LYS A 169 -1.71 -3.42 24.90
CA LYS A 169 -1.34 -4.43 23.90
C LYS A 169 -0.81 -3.79 22.63
N THR A 170 0.27 -4.35 22.09
CA THR A 170 0.68 -4.13 20.71
C THR A 170 0.03 -5.18 19.81
N ILE A 171 -0.57 -4.71 18.71
CA ILE A 171 -1.26 -5.53 17.72
C ILE A 171 -0.62 -5.26 16.36
N VAL A 172 -0.44 -6.31 15.58
CA VAL A 172 0.11 -6.25 14.22
C VAL A 172 -0.99 -6.56 13.21
N SER A 173 -0.95 -5.92 12.06
CA SER A 173 -1.76 -6.26 10.89
C SER A 173 -0.86 -6.22 9.66
N THR A 174 -1.03 -7.19 8.76
CA THR A 174 -0.24 -7.30 7.52
C THR A 174 -1.12 -7.19 6.29
N GLY A 175 -0.55 -6.77 5.16
CA GLY A 175 -1.24 -6.77 3.86
C GLY A 175 -0.56 -5.84 2.87
N HIS A 176 -1.24 -5.53 1.77
CA HIS A 176 -0.72 -4.58 0.79
C HIS A 176 -0.94 -3.13 1.25
N TYR A 177 -0.01 -2.24 0.88
CA TYR A 177 -0.06 -0.82 1.24
C TYR A 177 -1.39 -0.15 0.86
N ILE A 178 -1.90 -0.42 -0.35
CA ILE A 178 -3.18 0.11 -0.84
C ILE A 178 -4.38 -0.18 0.08
N ASN A 179 -4.34 -1.31 0.80
CA ASN A 179 -5.40 -1.71 1.73
C ASN A 179 -5.37 -0.90 3.03
N SER A 180 -4.26 -0.22 3.31
CA SER A 180 -4.12 0.70 4.46
C SER A 180 -4.52 2.14 4.15
N ILE A 181 -4.57 2.52 2.87
CA ILE A 181 -4.95 3.87 2.42
C ILE A 181 -6.41 4.15 2.80
N THR A 182 -6.59 5.24 3.55
CA THR A 182 -7.90 5.81 3.88
C THR A 182 -8.46 6.63 2.71
N GLU A 183 -9.71 7.07 2.78
CA GLU A 183 -10.32 7.94 1.77
C GLU A 183 -9.85 9.42 1.84
N LYS A 184 -9.01 9.77 2.82
CA LYS A 184 -8.60 11.15 3.05
C LYS A 184 -7.28 11.45 2.35
N LEU A 185 -7.33 12.36 1.36
CA LEU A 185 -6.17 13.11 0.93
C LEU A 185 -6.10 14.46 1.65
N PRO A 186 -5.03 14.76 2.40
CA PRO A 186 -4.76 16.13 2.79
C PRO A 186 -4.47 16.96 1.53
N PHE A 187 -4.87 18.24 1.52
CA PHE A 187 -4.58 19.15 0.42
C PHE A 187 -3.06 19.28 0.28
N PRO A 188 -2.47 18.93 -0.88
CA PRO A 188 -1.02 18.94 -1.04
C PRO A 188 -0.48 20.33 -1.37
N ASP A 189 0.52 20.79 -0.62
CA ASP A 189 1.49 21.81 -1.08
C ASP A 189 2.66 21.17 -1.86
N ARG A 190 2.75 19.83 -1.83
CA ARG A 190 3.72 18.96 -2.53
C ARG A 190 3.04 17.62 -2.80
N SER A 191 3.61 16.76 -3.65
CA SER A 191 3.12 15.40 -3.93
C SER A 191 2.47 14.76 -2.68
N PRO A 192 1.18 14.40 -2.75
CA PRO A 192 0.41 14.08 -1.56
C PRO A 192 0.96 12.84 -0.86
N ARG A 193 0.81 12.80 0.45
CA ARG A 193 0.97 11.59 1.25
C ARG A 193 -0.43 11.12 1.61
N PRO A 194 -0.93 10.00 1.05
CA PRO A 194 -2.22 9.48 1.44
C PRO A 194 -2.18 9.18 2.94
N GLN A 195 -3.27 9.49 3.64
CA GLN A 195 -3.38 9.05 5.02
C GLN A 195 -3.60 7.53 5.03
N ILE A 196 -2.76 6.82 5.78
CA ILE A 196 -2.92 5.37 6.00
C ILE A 196 -3.42 5.13 7.43
N GLY A 197 -4.16 4.04 7.63
CA GLY A 197 -4.78 3.70 8.90
C GLY A 197 -4.63 2.21 9.26
N PHE A 198 -4.22 1.94 10.50
CA PHE A 198 -4.13 0.56 11.01
C PHE A 198 -5.50 -0.14 10.97
N ASN A 199 -6.54 0.53 11.48
CA ASN A 199 -7.90 0.01 11.48
C ASN A 199 -8.45 -0.19 10.06
N THR A 200 -8.02 0.62 9.10
CA THR A 200 -8.40 0.47 7.69
C THR A 200 -7.87 -0.84 7.13
N LEU A 201 -6.59 -1.14 7.34
CA LEU A 201 -6.00 -2.42 6.96
C LEU A 201 -6.66 -3.59 7.70
N GLN A 202 -6.88 -3.45 9.01
CA GLN A 202 -7.52 -4.50 9.80
C GLN A 202 -8.96 -4.79 9.35
N GLN A 203 -9.75 -3.76 9.05
CA GLN A 203 -11.10 -3.91 8.52
C GLN A 203 -11.10 -4.56 7.14
N TRP A 204 -10.15 -4.16 6.27
CA TRP A 204 -9.95 -4.83 4.99
C TRP A 204 -9.63 -6.31 5.19
N ASN A 205 -8.72 -6.66 6.11
CA ASN A 205 -8.37 -8.04 6.42
C ASN A 205 -9.59 -8.82 6.93
N LYS A 206 -10.39 -8.26 7.85
CA LYS A 206 -11.60 -8.91 8.37
C LYS A 206 -12.65 -9.20 7.29
N LYS A 207 -12.79 -8.30 6.32
CA LYS A 207 -13.73 -8.44 5.19
C LYS A 207 -13.24 -9.46 4.17
N ASN A 208 -11.93 -9.47 3.89
CA ASN A 208 -11.35 -10.14 2.73
C ASN A 208 -10.58 -11.41 3.05
N ARG A 209 -10.20 -11.64 4.31
CA ARG A 209 -9.52 -12.86 4.77
C ARG A 209 -10.42 -13.67 5.69
N ALA A 210 -10.48 -14.98 5.49
CA ALA A 210 -11.17 -15.88 6.39
C ALA A 210 -10.53 -17.27 6.39
N VAL A 211 -10.50 -17.94 7.53
CA VAL A 211 -10.15 -19.37 7.60
C VAL A 211 -11.43 -20.17 7.79
N LYS A 212 -11.69 -21.12 6.89
CA LYS A 212 -12.80 -22.07 6.99
C LYS A 212 -12.32 -23.46 6.57
N ASN A 213 -12.59 -24.48 7.37
CA ASN A 213 -12.18 -25.86 7.11
C ASN A 213 -10.68 -26.00 6.78
N ASN A 214 -9.83 -25.28 7.53
CA ASN A 214 -8.38 -25.19 7.32
C ASN A 214 -7.97 -24.63 5.94
N ILE A 215 -8.83 -23.88 5.27
CA ILE A 215 -8.49 -23.17 4.03
C ILE A 215 -8.46 -21.68 4.34
N LEU A 216 -7.35 -21.01 4.01
CA LEU A 216 -7.27 -19.55 4.05
C LEU A 216 -7.88 -19.01 2.75
N PHE A 217 -8.97 -18.25 2.87
CA PHE A 217 -9.61 -17.54 1.78
C PHE A 217 -9.11 -16.10 1.76
N ILE A 218 -8.76 -15.60 0.57
CA ILE A 218 -8.43 -14.20 0.31
C ILE A 218 -9.27 -13.73 -0.86
N ASN A 219 -10.14 -12.75 -0.62
CA ASN A 219 -11.01 -12.17 -1.62
C ASN A 219 -10.46 -10.80 -2.07
N TYR A 220 -10.29 -10.65 -3.38
CA TYR A 220 -9.95 -9.40 -4.02
C TYR A 220 -11.10 -8.97 -4.92
N ASP A 221 -11.48 -7.72 -4.76
CA ASP A 221 -12.42 -7.01 -5.62
C ASP A 221 -11.66 -5.83 -6.20
N SER A 222 -11.31 -5.94 -7.48
CA SER A 222 -10.50 -4.94 -8.18
C SER A 222 -11.17 -3.58 -8.21
N SER A 223 -12.51 -3.52 -8.16
CA SER A 223 -13.27 -2.27 -8.14
C SER A 223 -13.02 -1.44 -6.87
N GLN A 224 -12.79 -2.10 -5.72
CA GLN A 224 -12.56 -1.43 -4.43
C GLN A 224 -11.27 -0.61 -4.40
N ASN A 225 -10.31 -0.95 -5.27
CA ASN A 225 -9.00 -0.31 -5.32
C ASN A 225 -8.84 0.63 -6.51
N GLN A 226 -9.81 0.74 -7.41
CA GLN A 226 -9.65 1.49 -8.66
C GLN A 226 -9.36 2.98 -8.43
N SER A 227 -10.09 3.63 -7.52
CA SER A 227 -9.85 5.04 -7.17
C SER A 227 -8.48 5.25 -6.54
N LYS A 228 -8.06 4.34 -5.65
CA LYS A 228 -6.73 4.36 -5.01
C LYS A 228 -5.61 4.14 -6.02
N ILE A 229 -5.79 3.25 -7.00
CA ILE A 229 -4.83 3.02 -8.08
C ILE A 229 -4.68 4.27 -8.94
N LYS A 230 -5.80 4.91 -9.34
CA LYS A 230 -5.76 6.17 -10.09
C LYS A 230 -4.99 7.26 -9.36
N LEU A 231 -5.32 7.45 -8.08
CA LEU A 231 -4.62 8.37 -7.20
C LEU A 231 -3.10 8.11 -7.13
N LEU A 232 -2.67 6.85 -7.03
CA LEU A 232 -1.25 6.50 -6.92
C LEU A 232 -0.52 6.59 -8.28
N ALA A 233 -1.24 6.41 -9.39
CA ALA A 233 -0.68 6.47 -10.73
C ALA A 233 -0.52 7.92 -11.23
N ASP A 234 -1.58 8.73 -11.12
CA ASP A 234 -1.58 10.14 -11.48
C ASP A 234 -2.45 10.93 -10.49
N TRP A 235 -1.79 11.39 -9.42
CA TRP A 235 -2.46 12.13 -8.37
C TRP A 235 -2.91 13.52 -8.85
N GLN A 236 -2.25 14.11 -9.86
CA GLN A 236 -2.58 15.44 -10.36
C GLN A 236 -3.86 15.39 -11.18
N ASP A 237 -3.96 14.43 -12.11
CA ASP A 237 -5.19 14.20 -12.87
C ASP A 237 -6.35 13.77 -11.96
N TYR A 238 -6.08 12.89 -10.98
CA TYR A 238 -7.08 12.50 -9.99
C TYR A 238 -7.64 13.72 -9.23
N LEU A 239 -6.78 14.62 -8.76
CA LEU A 239 -7.21 15.85 -8.08
C LEU A 239 -7.93 16.82 -9.02
N ALA A 240 -7.44 17.00 -10.25
CA ALA A 240 -8.08 17.84 -11.25
C ALA A 240 -9.51 17.36 -11.56
N SER A 241 -9.70 16.04 -11.69
CA SER A 241 -11.00 15.40 -11.87
C SER A 241 -11.92 15.63 -10.66
N GLU A 242 -11.42 15.47 -9.44
CA GLU A 242 -12.18 15.75 -8.22
C GLU A 242 -12.58 17.23 -8.11
N TRP A 243 -11.69 18.15 -8.49
CA TRP A 243 -11.98 19.59 -8.51
C TRP A 243 -12.98 19.95 -9.60
N LEU A 244 -12.91 19.30 -10.77
CA LEU A 244 -13.91 19.46 -11.82
C LEU A 244 -15.30 19.01 -11.34
N ASN A 245 -15.40 17.90 -10.61
CA ASN A 245 -16.66 17.45 -10.02
C ASN A 245 -17.26 18.50 -9.06
N ILE A 246 -16.42 19.23 -8.30
CA ILE A 246 -16.87 20.32 -7.42
C ILE A 246 -17.45 21.49 -8.23
N VAL A 247 -16.81 21.82 -9.36
CA VAL A 247 -17.25 22.89 -10.28
C VAL A 247 -18.54 22.51 -11.00
N GLN A 248 -18.67 21.25 -11.43
CA GLN A 248 -19.86 20.74 -12.13
C GLN A 248 -21.07 20.52 -11.20
N SER A 249 -20.86 20.49 -9.88
CA SER A 249 -21.94 20.27 -8.93
C SER A 249 -22.97 21.40 -8.96
N ASN A 250 -24.25 21.03 -9.09
CA ASN A 250 -25.38 21.95 -9.09
C ASN A 250 -25.91 22.29 -7.67
N LYS A 251 -25.26 21.81 -6.62
CA LYS A 251 -25.67 22.02 -5.22
C LYS A 251 -24.47 22.39 -4.36
N ALA A 252 -24.59 23.49 -3.63
CA ALA A 252 -23.66 23.79 -2.54
C ALA A 252 -23.86 22.80 -1.39
N GLN A 253 -22.78 22.23 -0.88
CA GLN A 253 -22.85 21.35 0.28
C GLN A 253 -22.98 22.16 1.58
N LYS A 254 -23.72 21.63 2.56
CA LYS A 254 -23.77 22.22 3.90
C LYS A 254 -22.37 22.10 4.54
N ASN A 255 -21.81 23.21 5.03
CA ASN A 255 -20.46 23.30 5.60
C ASN A 255 -19.32 23.07 4.58
N GLU A 256 -19.52 23.50 3.34
CA GLU A 256 -18.51 23.39 2.31
C GLU A 256 -17.24 24.22 2.64
N LYS A 257 -16.07 23.68 2.29
CA LYS A 257 -14.79 24.36 2.52
C LYS A 257 -14.69 25.60 1.63
N TRP A 258 -14.09 26.67 2.14
CA TRP A 258 -13.88 27.92 1.38
C TRP A 258 -13.15 27.70 0.05
N PHE A 259 -12.29 26.69 -0.03
CA PHE A 259 -11.54 26.32 -1.22
C PHE A 259 -12.45 25.96 -2.40
N ASN A 260 -13.58 25.28 -2.16
CA ASN A 260 -14.52 24.93 -3.22
C ASN A 260 -15.13 26.20 -3.86
N ASN A 261 -15.37 27.24 -3.06
CA ASN A 261 -15.80 28.53 -3.56
C ASN A 261 -14.69 29.25 -4.35
N ALA A 262 -13.44 29.12 -3.93
CA ALA A 262 -12.30 29.64 -4.69
C ALA A 262 -12.17 28.95 -6.06
N LEU A 263 -12.32 27.62 -6.12
CA LEU A 263 -12.33 26.85 -7.37
C LEU A 263 -13.44 27.32 -8.32
N ARG A 264 -14.67 27.50 -7.82
CA ARG A 264 -15.79 28.00 -8.64
C ARG A 264 -15.53 29.42 -9.15
N LYS A 265 -15.00 30.31 -8.32
CA LYS A 265 -14.61 31.67 -8.74
C LYS A 265 -13.51 31.65 -9.79
N PHE A 266 -12.52 30.78 -9.64
CA PHE A 266 -11.48 30.58 -10.65
C PHE A 266 -12.08 30.08 -11.97
N ALA A 267 -12.94 29.07 -11.92
CA ALA A 267 -13.61 28.54 -13.11
C ALA A 267 -14.44 29.59 -13.84
N LEU A 268 -15.22 30.41 -13.12
CA LEU A 268 -15.97 31.53 -13.72
C LEU A 268 -15.04 32.54 -14.40
N LYS A 269 -13.97 32.98 -13.72
CA LYS A 269 -12.98 33.90 -14.30
C LYS A 269 -12.27 33.31 -15.52
N PHE A 270 -11.98 32.02 -15.49
CA PHE A 270 -11.38 31.32 -16.61
C PHE A 270 -12.33 31.25 -17.80
N LEU A 271 -13.62 30.94 -17.57
CA LEU A 271 -14.65 30.96 -18.60
C LEU A 271 -14.82 32.36 -19.21
N GLU A 272 -14.99 33.39 -18.37
CA GLU A 272 -15.07 34.79 -18.79
C GLU A 272 -13.86 35.19 -19.66
N TYR A 273 -12.65 34.83 -19.25
CA TYR A 273 -11.45 35.06 -20.05
C TYR A 273 -11.51 34.31 -21.39
N THR A 274 -11.85 33.01 -21.40
CA THR A 274 -11.92 32.23 -22.64
C THR A 274 -13.00 32.72 -23.60
N GLU A 275 -14.08 33.34 -23.13
CA GLU A 275 -15.11 33.95 -23.98
C GLU A 275 -14.58 35.16 -24.76
N THR A 276 -13.53 35.83 -24.27
CA THR A 276 -12.85 36.93 -24.96
C THR A 276 -11.90 36.49 -26.07
N LEU A 277 -11.55 35.20 -26.13
CA LEU A 277 -10.57 34.65 -27.06
C LEU A 277 -11.22 34.15 -28.36
N SER A 278 -10.54 34.39 -29.48
CA SER A 278 -10.81 33.75 -30.76
C SER A 278 -10.50 32.25 -30.74
N THR A 279 -10.96 31.51 -31.75
CA THR A 279 -10.68 30.06 -31.89
C THR A 279 -9.18 29.76 -31.93
N GLU A 280 -8.41 30.59 -32.65
CA GLU A 280 -6.96 30.44 -32.78
C GLU A 280 -6.25 30.67 -31.44
N GLU A 281 -6.69 31.67 -30.67
CA GLU A 281 -6.16 31.97 -29.35
C GLU A 281 -6.49 30.89 -28.33
N LYS A 282 -7.68 30.29 -28.40
CA LYS A 282 -8.07 29.13 -27.57
C LYS A 282 -7.19 27.92 -27.86
N GLN A 283 -6.89 27.65 -29.13
CA GLN A 283 -5.98 26.57 -29.50
C GLN A 283 -4.58 26.83 -28.94
N LYS A 284 -4.05 28.04 -29.13
CA LYS A 284 -2.73 28.44 -28.58
C LYS A 284 -2.67 28.32 -27.06
N LEU A 285 -3.73 28.72 -26.35
CA LEU A 285 -3.84 28.55 -24.91
C LEU A 285 -3.80 27.07 -24.51
N THR A 286 -4.53 26.21 -25.22
CA THR A 286 -4.56 24.76 -24.99
C THR A 286 -3.18 24.14 -25.18
N ASP A 287 -2.50 24.47 -26.28
CA ASP A 287 -1.15 23.97 -26.57
C ASP A 287 -0.16 24.45 -25.51
N THR A 288 -0.28 25.71 -25.07
CA THR A 288 0.54 26.28 -24.01
C THR A 288 0.33 25.52 -22.70
N LEU A 289 -0.92 25.29 -22.27
CA LEU A 289 -1.23 24.56 -21.04
C LEU A 289 -0.68 23.12 -21.10
N ASN A 290 -0.89 22.42 -22.22
CA ASN A 290 -0.34 21.07 -22.41
C ASN A 290 1.19 21.03 -22.34
N SER A 291 1.87 22.08 -22.83
CA SER A 291 3.33 22.18 -22.75
C SER A 291 3.86 22.46 -21.33
N LEU A 292 3.03 23.03 -20.45
CA LEU A 292 3.41 23.42 -19.09
C LEU A 292 3.13 22.33 -18.06
N ILE A 293 2.24 21.38 -18.37
CA ILE A 293 1.99 20.19 -17.55
C ILE A 293 3.19 19.24 -17.73
N LYS A 294 3.75 18.78 -16.61
CA LYS A 294 4.95 17.93 -16.55
C LYS A 294 4.62 16.57 -15.98
#